data_AF-A0A9W6FZ56-F1
#
_entry.id   AF-A0A9W6FZ56-F1
#
_cell.length_a   1.000
_cell.length_b   1.000
_cell.length_c   1.000
_cell.angle_alpha   90.00
_cell.angle_beta   90.00
_cell.angle_gamma   90.00
#
_symmetry.space_group_name_H-M   'P 1'
#
loop_
_entity.id
_entity.type
_entity.pdbx_description
1 polymer ?
#
loop_
_entity_poly.entity_id
_entity_poly.type
_entity_poly.pdbx_seq_one_letter_code
_entity_poly.pdbx_strand_id
1 'polypeptide(L)'
;MLNSKEAARNLTDQIMTKVATGDIEGGLLLMKPYVIIPESEFNVMLEQTKLQLPVIQGRFGKILGTEFISEKAVGKSMLQITQIQKFEKHVMSWKFIFYCPNGKWILNTFNFDDNIRSFFE
;
A
#
# COMPACT_ATOMS: atom_id res chain seq x y z
N MET A 1 5.75 6.99 -13.53
CA MET A 1 4.58 7.90 -13.36
C MET A 1 3.35 7.30 -14.03
N LEU A 2 2.16 7.61 -13.53
CA LEU A 2 0.88 7.08 -14.00
C LEU A 2 0.04 8.14 -14.71
N ASN A 3 -0.84 7.72 -15.62
CA ASN A 3 -1.57 8.63 -16.51
C ASN A 3 -2.98 9.00 -16.01
N SER A 4 -3.51 8.32 -14.99
CA SER A 4 -4.88 8.53 -14.50
C SER A 4 -5.04 8.04 -13.06
N LYS A 5 -6.14 8.44 -12.42
CA LYS A 5 -6.56 7.89 -11.11
C LYS A 5 -6.84 6.39 -11.19
N GLU A 6 -7.44 5.93 -12.29
CA GLU A 6 -7.68 4.51 -12.56
C GLU A 6 -6.36 3.72 -12.64
N ALA A 7 -5.33 4.27 -13.28
CA ALA A 7 -4.00 3.65 -13.29
C ALA A 7 -3.37 3.59 -11.88
N ALA A 8 -3.61 4.60 -11.04
CA ALA A 8 -3.23 4.56 -9.62
C ALA A 8 -3.99 3.48 -8.85
N ARG A 9 -5.31 3.37 -9.05
CA ARG A 9 -6.12 2.30 -8.45
C ARG A 9 -5.63 0.92 -8.86
N ASN A 10 -5.44 0.69 -10.16
CA ASN A 10 -4.94 -0.57 -10.70
C ASN A 10 -3.55 -0.93 -10.13
N LEU A 11 -2.63 0.04 -10.00
CA LEU A 11 -1.35 -0.20 -9.33
C LEU A 11 -1.56 -0.73 -7.90
N THR A 12 -2.44 -0.10 -7.11
CA THR A 12 -2.71 -0.58 -5.75
C THR A 12 -3.36 -1.96 -5.72
N ASP A 13 -4.18 -2.32 -6.71
CA ASP A 13 -4.77 -3.66 -6.81
C ASP A 13 -3.74 -4.73 -7.15
N GLN A 14 -2.80 -4.43 -8.04
CA GLN A 14 -1.68 -5.32 -8.34
C GLN A 14 -0.79 -5.54 -7.11
N ILE A 15 -0.48 -4.46 -6.38
CA ILE A 15 0.26 -4.55 -5.11
C ILE A 15 -0.50 -5.45 -4.14
N MET A 16 -1.78 -5.19 -3.92
CA MET A 16 -2.58 -5.94 -2.94
C MET A 16 -2.84 -7.39 -3.36
N THR A 17 -2.83 -7.70 -4.66
CA THR A 17 -2.86 -9.08 -5.17
C THR A 17 -1.62 -9.87 -4.71
N LYS A 18 -0.43 -9.24 -4.73
CA LYS A 18 0.80 -9.84 -4.20
C LYS A 18 0.75 -10.00 -2.68
N VAL A 19 0.28 -8.97 -1.98
CA VAL A 19 0.08 -9.00 -0.53
C VAL A 19 -0.90 -10.11 -0.11
N ALA A 20 -1.96 -10.36 -0.88
CA ALA A 20 -2.94 -11.41 -0.62
C ALA A 20 -2.33 -12.82 -0.65
N THR A 21 -1.25 -13.03 -1.40
CA THR A 21 -0.54 -14.32 -1.48
C THR A 21 0.68 -14.38 -0.56
N GLY A 22 0.87 -13.39 0.31
CA GLY A 22 2.04 -13.28 1.20
C GLY A 22 3.31 -12.72 0.57
N ASP A 23 3.26 -12.35 -0.72
CA ASP A 23 4.36 -11.73 -1.46
C ASP A 23 4.39 -10.21 -1.22
N ILE A 24 4.59 -9.82 0.04
CA ILE A 24 4.60 -8.40 0.41
C ILE A 24 5.80 -7.67 -0.21
N GLU A 25 6.97 -8.32 -0.28
CA GLU A 25 8.15 -7.79 -0.98
C GLU A 25 7.87 -7.52 -2.46
N GLY A 26 7.29 -8.48 -3.18
CA GLY A 26 6.90 -8.29 -4.58
C GLY A 26 5.88 -7.17 -4.75
N GLY A 27 4.95 -7.03 -3.81
CA GLY A 27 4.03 -5.89 -3.75
C GLY A 27 4.76 -4.55 -3.61
N LEU A 28 5.70 -4.44 -2.66
CA LEU A 28 6.50 -3.22 -2.48
C LEU A 28 7.34 -2.89 -3.72
N LEU A 29 7.94 -3.90 -4.36
CA LEU A 29 8.74 -3.70 -5.58
C LEU A 29 7.96 -3.09 -6.74
N LEU A 30 6.64 -3.33 -6.84
CA LEU A 30 5.78 -2.69 -7.84
C LEU A 30 5.65 -1.17 -7.62
N MET A 31 5.88 -0.67 -6.40
CA MET A 31 5.85 0.75 -6.07
C MET A 31 7.10 1.49 -6.55
N LYS A 32 8.24 0.81 -6.64
CA LYS A 32 9.57 1.40 -6.89
C LYS A 32 9.61 2.40 -8.07
N PRO A 33 8.95 2.14 -9.23
CA PRO A 33 8.95 3.08 -10.36
C PRO A 33 8.11 4.35 -10.16
N TYR A 34 7.33 4.42 -9.08
CA TYR A 34 6.31 5.45 -8.85
C TYR A 34 6.53 6.25 -7.56
N VAL A 35 7.33 5.74 -6.62
CA VAL A 35 7.74 6.45 -5.41
C VAL A 35 8.85 7.45 -5.71
N ILE A 36 8.82 8.59 -5.03
CA ILE A 36 9.84 9.63 -5.13
C ILE A 36 10.71 9.60 -3.88
N ILE A 37 11.41 8.48 -3.68
CA ILE A 37 12.41 8.33 -2.62
C ILE A 37 13.71 7.77 -3.22
N PRO A 38 14.89 8.05 -2.63
CA PRO A 38 16.15 7.45 -3.05
C PRO A 38 16.09 5.92 -3.01
N GLU A 39 16.82 5.26 -3.92
CA GLU A 39 16.89 3.80 -3.96
C GLU A 39 17.40 3.19 -2.65
N SER A 40 18.38 3.84 -2.01
CA SER A 40 18.89 3.42 -0.71
C SER A 40 17.80 3.44 0.38
N GLU A 41 16.96 4.49 0.38
CA GLU A 41 15.84 4.61 1.32
C GLU A 41 14.78 3.53 1.07
N PHE A 42 14.44 3.29 -0.20
CA PHE A 42 13.53 2.21 -0.57
C PHE A 42 14.04 0.83 -0.14
N ASN A 43 15.34 0.57 -0.34
CA ASN A 43 15.95 -0.70 0.07
C ASN A 43 15.95 -0.88 1.59
N VAL A 44 16.22 0.18 2.37
CA VAL A 44 16.13 0.14 3.83
C VAL A 44 14.70 -0.21 4.28
N MET A 45 13.69 0.43 3.69
CA MET A 45 12.29 0.15 3.97
C MET A 45 11.90 -1.31 3.62
N LEU A 46 12.42 -1.83 2.51
CA LEU A 46 12.19 -3.21 2.09
C LEU A 46 12.77 -4.20 3.12
N GLU A 47 14.01 -4.00 3.53
CA GLU A 47 14.68 -4.84 4.53
C GLU A 47 14.01 -4.76 5.91
N GLN A 48 13.59 -3.56 6.34
CA GLN A 48 12.82 -3.40 7.57
C GLN A 48 11.48 -4.15 7.50
N THR A 49 10.79 -4.10 6.37
CA THR A 49 9.54 -4.84 6.17
C THR A 49 9.80 -6.34 6.29
N LYS A 50 10.83 -6.87 5.64
CA LYS A 50 11.20 -8.29 5.73
C LYS A 50 11.41 -8.76 7.16
N LEU A 51 12.05 -7.95 7.99
CA LEU A 51 12.28 -8.26 9.40
C LEU A 51 10.97 -8.29 10.22
N GLN A 52 9.97 -7.48 9.86
CA GLN A 52 8.69 -7.41 10.55
C GLN A 52 7.70 -8.50 10.11
N LEU A 53 7.80 -9.00 8.87
CA LEU A 53 6.86 -9.98 8.30
C LEU A 53 6.66 -11.24 9.18
N PRO A 54 7.71 -11.91 9.70
CA PRO A 54 7.52 -13.08 10.55
C PRO A 54 6.78 -12.75 11.85
N VAL A 55 7.03 -11.58 12.42
CA VAL A 55 6.36 -11.12 13.65
C VAL A 55 4.88 -10.85 13.38
N ILE A 56 4.57 -10.20 12.26
CA ILE A 56 3.19 -9.95 11.80
C ILE A 56 2.47 -11.27 11.60
N GLN A 57 3.04 -12.20 10.83
CA GLN A 57 2.43 -13.51 10.55
C GLN A 57 2.23 -14.34 11.83
N GLY A 58 3.22 -14.36 12.73
CA GLY A 58 3.13 -15.08 14.01
C GLY A 58 2.02 -14.55 14.91
N ARG A 59 1.77 -13.24 14.91
CA ARG A 59 0.72 -12.60 15.72
C ARG A 59 -0.66 -12.67 15.06
N PHE A 60 -0.73 -12.37 13.77
CA PHE A 60 -1.99 -12.14 13.06
C PHE A 60 -2.57 -13.41 12.43
N GLY A 61 -1.75 -14.45 12.24
CA GLY A 61 -2.15 -15.72 11.65
C GLY A 61 -2.06 -15.71 10.13
N LYS A 62 -2.81 -16.61 9.48
CA LYS A 62 -2.80 -16.74 8.01
C LYS A 62 -3.48 -15.55 7.35
N ILE A 63 -3.00 -15.20 6.15
CA ILE A 63 -3.65 -14.22 5.28
C ILE A 63 -4.93 -14.83 4.71
N LEU A 64 -6.04 -14.10 4.84
CA LEU A 64 -7.35 -14.46 4.31
C LEU A 64 -7.68 -13.76 2.99
N GLY A 65 -6.91 -12.73 2.65
CA GLY A 65 -7.05 -11.97 1.41
C GLY A 65 -6.97 -10.46 1.65
N THR A 66 -7.42 -9.69 0.66
CA THR A 66 -7.43 -8.23 0.71
C THR A 66 -8.81 -7.70 0.35
N GLU A 67 -9.07 -6.44 0.67
CA GLU A 67 -10.35 -5.79 0.38
C GLU A 67 -10.15 -4.30 0.13
N PHE A 68 -10.83 -3.80 -0.90
CA PHE A 68 -10.87 -2.36 -1.17
C PHE A 68 -11.82 -1.67 -0.21
N ILE A 69 -11.35 -0.59 0.42
CA ILE A 69 -12.15 0.17 1.40
C ILE A 69 -12.64 1.46 0.80
N SER A 70 -11.75 2.27 0.25
CA SER A 70 -12.13 3.59 -0.25
C SER A 70 -11.14 4.19 -1.22
N GLU A 71 -11.67 5.08 -2.05
CA GLU A 71 -10.92 6.02 -2.85
C GLU A 71 -11.39 7.44 -2.47
N LYS A 72 -10.45 8.30 -2.07
CA LYS A 72 -10.72 9.67 -1.65
C LYS A 72 -9.86 10.63 -2.44
N ALA A 73 -10.48 11.39 -3.33
CA ALA A 73 -9.83 12.51 -3.99
C ALA A 73 -9.86 13.77 -3.10
N VAL A 74 -8.72 14.45 -2.98
CA VAL A 74 -8.63 15.75 -2.31
C VAL A 74 -8.25 16.79 -3.37
N GLY A 75 -9.24 17.59 -3.78
CA GLY A 75 -9.12 18.45 -4.93
C GLY A 75 -8.82 17.66 -6.22
N LYS A 76 -8.02 18.26 -7.11
CA LYS A 76 -7.64 17.65 -8.41
C LYS A 76 -6.30 16.91 -8.36
N SER A 77 -5.47 17.20 -7.36
CA SER A 77 -4.05 16.82 -7.35
C SER A 77 -3.69 15.74 -6.34
N MET A 78 -4.60 15.34 -5.46
CA MET A 78 -4.35 14.30 -4.46
C MET A 78 -5.40 13.21 -4.52
N LEU A 79 -4.95 11.98 -4.32
CA LEU A 79 -5.76 10.78 -4.30
C LEU A 79 -5.24 9.86 -3.22
N GLN A 80 -6.09 9.51 -2.25
CA GLN A 80 -5.82 8.45 -1.32
C GLN A 80 -6.62 7.21 -1.72
N ILE A 81 -5.95 6.08 -1.85
CA ILE A 81 -6.58 4.77 -2.00
C ILE A 81 -6.30 3.98 -0.74
N THR A 82 -7.35 3.41 -0.17
CA THR A 82 -7.29 2.61 1.05
C THR A 82 -7.77 1.20 0.77
N GLN A 83 -6.96 0.23 1.16
CA GLN A 83 -7.29 -1.19 1.14
C GLN A 83 -6.96 -1.80 2.51
N ILE A 84 -7.45 -3.01 2.76
CA ILE A 84 -7.05 -3.79 3.92
C ILE A 84 -6.48 -5.13 3.50
N GLN A 85 -5.59 -5.65 4.35
CA GLN A 85 -5.15 -7.02 4.35
C GLN A 85 -5.78 -7.74 5.55
N LYS A 86 -6.49 -8.82 5.27
CA LYS A 86 -7.21 -9.61 6.27
C LYS A 86 -6.34 -10.78 6.72
N PHE A 87 -6.24 -10.96 8.02
CA PHE A 87 -5.66 -12.14 8.65
C PHE A 87 -6.70 -12.81 9.56
N GLU A 88 -6.42 -14.04 10.01
CA GLU A 88 -7.28 -14.78 10.93
C GLU A 88 -7.58 -14.02 12.24
N LYS A 89 -6.63 -13.24 12.74
CA LYS A 89 -6.71 -12.59 14.07
C LYS A 89 -6.60 -11.07 14.03
N HIS A 90 -6.28 -10.48 12.87
CA HIS A 90 -6.10 -9.03 12.73
C HIS A 90 -6.39 -8.55 11.31
N VAL A 91 -6.60 -7.25 11.17
CA VAL A 91 -6.62 -6.55 9.88
C VAL A 91 -5.50 -5.52 9.85
N MET A 92 -4.80 -5.43 8.72
CA MET A 92 -3.86 -4.33 8.45
C MET A 92 -4.46 -3.37 7.44
N SER A 93 -4.32 -2.08 7.70
CA SER A 93 -4.64 -0.99 6.78
C SER A 93 -3.50 -0.80 5.78
N TRP A 94 -3.84 -0.54 4.52
CA TRP A 94 -2.90 -0.14 3.47
C TRP A 94 -3.41 1.15 2.84
N LYS A 95 -2.67 2.25 3.03
CA LYS A 95 -3.01 3.58 2.52
C LYS A 95 -1.96 4.01 1.52
N PHE A 96 -2.40 4.34 0.31
CA PHE A 96 -1.57 4.80 -0.79
C PHE A 96 -1.98 6.22 -1.12
N ILE A 97 -1.05 7.18 -1.00
CA ILE A 97 -1.32 8.59 -1.27
C ILE A 97 -0.57 8.97 -2.54
N PHE A 98 -1.33 9.30 -3.57
CA PHE A 98 -0.82 9.77 -4.84
C PHE A 98 -0.93 11.29 -4.94
N TYR A 99 0.08 11.88 -5.60
CA TYR A 99 0.11 13.29 -5.95
C TYR A 99 0.21 13.43 -7.48
N CYS A 100 -0.47 14.42 -8.05
CA CYS A 100 -0.52 14.68 -9.48
C CYS A 100 0.11 16.02 -9.85
N PRO A 101 1.46 16.11 -9.90
CA PRO A 101 2.12 17.25 -10.50
C PRO A 101 1.93 17.20 -12.02
N ASN A 102 1.45 18.30 -12.61
CA ASN A 102 1.39 18.48 -14.07
C ASN A 102 0.67 17.36 -14.84
N GLY A 103 -0.38 16.77 -14.26
CA GLY A 103 -1.22 15.77 -14.93
C GLY A 103 -0.66 14.33 -14.93
N LYS A 104 0.47 14.08 -14.24
CA LYS A 104 1.03 12.74 -14.04
C LYS A 104 0.97 12.36 -12.57
N TRP A 105 0.48 11.17 -12.27
CA TRP A 105 0.37 10.69 -10.89
C TRP A 105 1.65 9.98 -10.45
N ILE A 106 2.13 10.33 -9.26
CA ILE A 106 3.21 9.66 -8.53
C ILE A 106 2.66 9.10 -7.24
N LEU A 107 3.25 8.00 -6.76
CA LEU A 107 2.98 7.51 -5.41
C LEU A 107 3.80 8.36 -4.45
N ASN A 108 3.16 9.37 -3.87
CA ASN A 108 3.84 10.35 -3.02
C ASN A 108 4.31 9.72 -1.71
N THR A 109 3.44 8.90 -1.11
CA THR A 109 3.77 8.11 0.07
C THR A 109 2.79 6.94 0.21
N PHE A 110 3.15 5.95 1.00
CA PHE A 110 2.25 4.89 1.41
C PHE A 110 2.60 4.46 2.83
N ASN A 111 1.62 3.89 3.53
CA ASN A 111 1.84 3.27 4.82
C ASN A 111 0.94 2.05 4.97
N PHE A 112 1.40 1.10 5.76
CA PHE A 112 0.59 0.02 6.25
C PHE A 112 0.80 -0.14 7.76
N ASP A 113 -0.29 -0.36 8.49
CA ASP A 113 -0.29 -0.46 9.94
C ASP A 113 -1.50 -1.27 10.41
N ASP A 114 -1.54 -1.59 11.70
CA ASP A 114 -2.65 -2.32 12.33
C ASP A 114 -3.66 -1.38 13.03
N ASN A 115 -3.59 -0.06 12.79
CA ASN A 115 -4.48 0.93 13.38
C ASN A 115 -5.82 1.02 12.65
N ILE A 116 -6.67 0.02 12.89
CA ILE A 116 -8.01 -0.09 12.31
C ILE A 116 -8.99 0.99 12.80
N ARG A 117 -8.71 1.64 13.94
CA ARG A 117 -9.61 2.66 14.50
C ARG A 117 -9.78 3.84 13.55
N SER A 118 -8.75 4.13 12.76
CA SER A 118 -8.75 5.18 11.74
C SER A 118 -9.81 5.01 10.63
N PHE A 119 -10.53 3.88 10.57
CA PHE A 119 -11.66 3.68 9.66
C PHE A 119 -13.02 4.12 10.22
N PHE A 120 -13.11 4.39 11.52
CA PHE A 120 -14.37 4.68 12.22
C PHE A 120 -14.43 6.09 12.80
N GLU A 121 -13.48 6.95 12.45
CA GLU A 121 -13.35 8.35 12.88
C GLU A 121 -13.70 9.34 11.77
#